data_AF-A0A357AMG2-F1
#
_entry.id   AF-A0A357AMG2-F1
#
_cell.length_a   1.000
_cell.length_b   1.000
_cell.length_c   1.000
_cell.angle_alpha   90.00
_cell.angle_beta   90.00
_cell.angle_gamma   90.00
#
_symmetry.space_group_name_H-M   'P 1'
#
loop_
_entity.id
_entity.type
_entity.pdbx_description
1 polymer ?
#
loop_
_entity_poly.entity_id
_entity_poly.type
_entity_poly.pdbx_seq_one_letter_code
_entity_poly.pdbx_strand_id
1 'polypeptide(L)'
;SGTIKENLKWGNANATDDEIIAACKAAQAYDFILSFPDGFDTYLGQGGVNVSGGQKQRLCIARALLKKPKILILDDSTSAV
;
A
#
# COMPACT_ATOMS: atom_id res chain seq x y z
N SER A 1 -6.70 -11.35 0.06
CA SER A 1 -6.80 -11.11 -1.40
C SER A 1 -7.79 -9.97 -1.60
N GLY A 2 -7.78 -9.34 -2.77
CA GLY A 2 -8.53 -8.11 -3.05
C GLY A 2 -7.66 -7.13 -3.83
N THR A 3 -8.22 -6.03 -4.31
CA THR A 3 -7.47 -5.02 -5.08
C THR A 3 -6.48 -4.27 -4.19
N ILE A 4 -5.52 -3.58 -4.81
CA ILE A 4 -4.60 -2.68 -4.09
C ILE A 4 -5.42 -1.64 -3.30
N LYS A 5 -6.43 -1.03 -3.91
CA LYS A 5 -7.30 -0.04 -3.25
C LYS A 5 -8.02 -0.62 -2.03
N GLU A 6 -8.62 -1.80 -2.13
CA GLU A 6 -9.29 -2.48 -1.01
C GLU A 6 -8.32 -2.76 0.14
N ASN A 7 -7.10 -3.21 -0.21
CA ASN A 7 -6.04 -3.45 0.75
C ASN A 7 -5.60 -2.17 1.46
N LEU A 8 -5.55 -1.03 0.77
CA LEU A 8 -5.17 0.24 1.39
C LEU A 8 -6.26 0.76 2.33
N LYS A 9 -7.54 0.58 1.97
CA LYS A 9 -8.69 0.96 2.79
C LYS A 9 -8.81 0.20 4.11
N TRP A 10 -8.05 -0.88 4.33
CA TRP A 10 -7.91 -1.48 5.66
C TRP A 10 -7.25 -0.54 6.68
N GLY A 11 -6.45 0.45 6.22
CA GLY A 11 -5.88 1.49 7.08
C GLY A 11 -6.89 2.54 7.50
N ASN A 12 -7.81 2.89 6.59
CA ASN A 12 -8.96 3.77 6.83
C ASN A 12 -10.03 3.49 5.76
N ALA A 13 -11.16 2.91 6.16
CA ALA A 13 -12.23 2.50 5.24
C ALA A 13 -12.87 3.70 4.50
N ASN A 14 -12.79 4.88 5.10
CA ASN A 14 -13.36 6.13 4.60
C ASN A 14 -12.34 6.99 3.87
N ALA A 15 -11.12 6.49 3.64
CA ALA A 15 -10.09 7.24 2.93
C ALA A 15 -10.57 7.66 1.54
N THR A 16 -10.40 8.94 1.20
CA THR A 16 -10.67 9.43 -0.16
C THR A 16 -9.60 8.94 -1.13
N ASP A 17 -9.89 9.00 -2.43
CA ASP A 17 -8.89 8.62 -3.44
C ASP A 17 -7.64 9.53 -3.36
N ASP A 18 -7.80 10.81 -3.04
CA ASP A 18 -6.68 11.73 -2.82
C ASP A 18 -5.82 11.35 -1.62
N GLU A 19 -6.44 10.93 -0.50
CA GLU A 19 -5.70 10.45 0.68
C GLU A 19 -4.94 9.16 0.37
N ILE A 20 -5.55 8.26 -0.40
CA ILE A 20 -4.91 7.02 -0.86
C ILE A 20 -3.70 7.34 -1.75
N ILE A 21 -3.85 8.25 -2.70
CA ILE A 21 -2.77 8.69 -3.59
C ILE A 21 -1.64 9.35 -2.77
N ALA A 22 -1.97 10.23 -1.84
CA ALA A 22 -1.00 10.90 -0.99
C ALA A 22 -0.20 9.91 -0.13
N ALA A 23 -0.88 8.95 0.49
CA ALA A 23 -0.23 7.89 1.28
C ALA A 23 0.68 7.00 0.41
N CYS A 24 0.24 6.67 -0.81
CA CYS A 24 1.05 5.87 -1.73
C CYS A 24 2.28 6.63 -2.25
N LYS A 25 2.18 7.94 -2.49
CA LYS A 25 3.33 8.77 -2.86
C LYS A 25 4.34 8.86 -1.71
N ALA A 26 3.86 9.09 -0.49
CA ALA A 26 4.70 9.12 0.71
C ALA A 26 5.42 7.77 0.95
N ALA A 27 4.74 6.65 0.66
CA ALA A 27 5.33 5.31 0.77
C ALA A 27 6.13 4.86 -0.47
N GLN A 28 6.35 5.74 -1.46
CA GLN A 28 7.02 5.41 -2.73
C GLN A 28 6.37 4.23 -3.48
N ALA A 29 5.06 4.06 -3.31
CA ALA A 29 4.26 3.01 -3.92
C ALA A 29 3.56 3.43 -5.20
N TYR A 30 3.29 4.73 -5.36
CA TYR A 30 2.46 5.28 -6.43
C TYR A 30 2.91 4.85 -7.83
N ASP A 31 4.19 5.03 -8.15
CA ASP A 31 4.70 4.79 -9.51
C ASP A 31 4.61 3.32 -9.93
N PHE A 32 4.92 2.39 -9.01
CA PHE A 32 4.80 0.96 -9.35
C PHE A 32 3.34 0.52 -9.40
N ILE A 33 2.45 1.10 -8.58
CA ILE A 33 1.03 0.80 -8.65
C ILE A 33 0.50 1.18 -10.04
N LEU A 34 0.87 2.37 -10.54
CA LEU A 34 0.48 2.82 -11.87
C LEU A 34 1.16 2.08 -13.02
N SER A 35 2.24 1.33 -12.75
CA SER A 35 2.86 0.46 -13.76
C SER A 35 2.04 -0.80 -14.04
N PHE A 36 1.11 -1.18 -13.17
CA PHE A 36 0.19 -2.28 -13.42
C PHE A 36 -0.93 -1.85 -14.39
N PRO A 37 -1.42 -2.75 -15.27
CA PRO A 37 -2.50 -2.43 -16.22
C PRO A 37 -3.75 -1.84 -15.57
N ASP A 38 -4.12 -2.32 -14.38
CA ASP A 38 -5.33 -1.91 -13.66
C ASP A 38 -5.05 -0.90 -12.54
N GLY A 39 -3.80 -0.43 -12.40
CA GLY A 39 -3.43 0.56 -11.39
C GLY A 39 -3.83 0.14 -9.96
N PHE A 40 -4.61 1.00 -9.30
CA PHE A 40 -5.15 0.74 -7.95
C PHE A 40 -6.18 -0.39 -7.88
N ASP A 41 -6.79 -0.75 -9.01
CA ASP A 41 -7.77 -1.83 -9.10
C ASP A 41 -7.09 -3.19 -9.39
N THR A 42 -5.77 -3.20 -9.55
CA THR A 42 -4.97 -4.43 -9.68
C THR A 42 -5.25 -5.37 -8.52
N TYR A 43 -5.63 -6.61 -8.84
CA TYR A 43 -5.90 -7.63 -7.85
C TYR A 43 -4.61 -8.17 -7.22
N LEU A 44 -4.54 -8.20 -5.89
CA LEU A 44 -3.45 -8.83 -5.16
C LEU A 44 -3.79 -10.30 -4.91
N GLY A 45 -2.95 -11.18 -5.46
CA GLY A 45 -3.02 -12.62 -5.24
C GLY A 45 -2.90 -12.97 -3.76
N GLN A 46 -3.28 -14.19 -3.39
CA GLN A 46 -3.20 -14.63 -1.98
C GLN A 46 -1.75 -14.45 -1.47
N GLY A 47 -1.58 -13.85 -0.29
CA GLY A 47 -0.25 -13.53 0.25
C GLY A 47 0.53 -12.40 -0.47
N GLY A 48 -0.02 -11.80 -1.54
CA GLY A 48 0.66 -10.80 -2.36
C GLY A 48 1.67 -11.39 -3.34
N VAL A 49 1.45 -12.61 -3.83
CA VAL A 49 2.37 -13.34 -4.72
C VAL A 49 2.76 -12.62 -6.01
N ASN A 50 1.94 -11.65 -6.45
CA ASN A 50 2.19 -10.87 -7.67
C ASN A 50 2.89 -9.53 -7.42
N VAL A 51 3.40 -9.29 -6.20
CA VAL A 51 4.25 -8.14 -5.86
C VAL A 51 5.54 -8.61 -5.21
N SER A 52 6.63 -7.90 -5.46
CA SER A 52 7.91 -8.12 -4.76
C SER A 52 7.78 -7.84 -3.26
N GLY A 53 8.73 -8.33 -2.46
CA GLY A 53 8.80 -8.04 -1.02
C GLY A 53 8.83 -6.54 -0.73
N GLY A 54 9.66 -5.77 -1.44
CA GLY A 54 9.74 -4.31 -1.28
C GLY A 54 8.47 -3.57 -1.73
N GLN A 55 7.74 -4.06 -2.73
CA GLN A 55 6.42 -3.51 -3.08
C GLN A 55 5.39 -3.79 -1.99
N LYS A 56 5.37 -5.01 -1.45
CA LYS A 56 4.48 -5.40 -0.34
C LYS A 56 4.75 -4.54 0.90
N GLN A 57 6.01 -4.30 1.22
CA GLN A 57 6.42 -3.43 2.33
C GLN A 57 5.95 -1.98 2.12
N ARG A 58 6.12 -1.42 0.92
CA ARG A 58 5.61 -0.07 0.60
C ARG A 58 4.09 0.03 0.68
N LEU A 59 3.34 -1.01 0.27
CA LEU A 59 1.89 -1.07 0.48
C LEU A 59 1.52 -1.11 1.97
N CYS A 60 2.27 -1.85 2.80
CA CYS A 60 2.09 -1.87 4.26
C CYS A 60 2.33 -0.49 4.88
N ILE A 61 3.38 0.22 4.44
CA ILE A 61 3.67 1.58 4.89
C ILE A 61 2.52 2.53 4.49
N ALA A 62 2.07 2.50 3.24
CA ALA A 62 0.94 3.31 2.77
C ALA A 62 -0.33 3.06 3.61
N ARG A 63 -0.64 1.79 3.90
CA ARG A 63 -1.75 1.40 4.77
C ARG A 63 -1.60 1.96 6.19
N ALA A 64 -0.41 1.92 6.75
CA ALA A 64 -0.14 2.46 8.08
C ALA A 64 -0.28 4.00 8.11
N LEU A 65 0.17 4.69 7.07
CA LEU A 65 0.02 6.14 6.92
C LEU A 65 -1.45 6.56 6.82
N LEU A 66 -2.29 5.79 6.11
CA LEU A 66 -3.73 6.05 6.01
C LEU A 66 -4.45 6.01 7.36
N LYS A 67 -3.95 5.23 8.32
CA LYS A 67 -4.48 5.16 9.68
C LYS A 67 -4.20 6.44 10.49
N LYS A 68 -3.29 7.31 10.03
CA LYS A 68 -2.83 8.53 10.71
C LYS A 68 -2.54 8.31 12.20
N PRO A 69 -1.72 7.30 12.58
CA PRO A 69 -1.49 6.99 13.97
C PRO A 69 -0.61 8.07 14.64
N LYS A 70 -0.80 8.29 15.94
CA LYS A 70 0.08 9.18 16.73
C LYS A 70 1.50 8.65 16.84
N ILE A 71 1.66 7.32 16.84
CA ILE A 71 2.93 6.62 16.93
C ILE A 71 2.90 5.50 15.90
N LEU A 72 3.93 5.43 15.05
CA LEU A 72 4.14 4.37 14.08
C LEU A 72 5.38 3.56 14.49
N ILE A 73 5.22 2.25 14.68
CA ILE A 73 6.33 1.34 14.94
C ILE A 73 6.60 0.57 13.66
N LEU A 74 7.84 0.62 13.20
CA LEU A 74 8.33 -0.09 12.03
C LEU A 74 9.34 -1.13 12.52
N ASP A 75 8.94 -2.39 12.52
CA ASP A 75 9.85 -3.50 12.82
C ASP A 75 10.34 -4.09 11.50
N ASP A 76 11.67 -4.11 11.34
CA ASP A 76 12.37 -4.68 10.19
C ASP A 76 11.90 -4.15 8.81
N SER A 77 11.56 -2.86 8.75
CA SER A 77 10.94 -2.21 7.57
C SER A 77 11.87 -1.98 6.38
N THR A 78 13.03 -2.62 6.35
CA THR A 78 13.99 -2.61 5.23
C THR A 78 14.45 -4.00 4.80
N SER A 79 13.94 -5.10 5.36
CA SER A 79 14.49 -6.45 5.07
C SER A 79 14.24 -7.00 3.67
N ALA A 80 13.60 -6.23 2.80
CA ALA A 80 13.31 -6.62 1.42
C ALA A 80 14.10 -5.82 0.37
N VAL A 81 15.11 -5.04 0.78
CA VAL A 81 16.15 -4.50 -0.13
C VAL A 81 17.29 -5.49 -0.32
#